data_AF-A0A948NAU8-F1
#
_entry.id   AF-A0A948NAU8-F1
#
_cell.length_a   1.000
_cell.length_b   1.000
_cell.length_c   1.000
_cell.angle_alpha   90.00
_cell.angle_beta   90.00
_cell.angle_gamma   90.00
#
_symmetry.space_group_name_H-M   'P 1'
#
loop_
_entity.id
_entity.type
_entity.pdbx_description
1 polymer ?
#
loop_
_entity_poly.entity_id
_entity_poly.type
_entity_poly.pdbx_seq_one_letter_code
_entity_poly.pdbx_strand_id
1 'polypeptide(L)'
;MAKLSVALLLLWVAPVAADSSGCIQAPKRQKACPNLIYRVAQLPAMPAPAMVCICASDFAPLLVTPASDSEKVQQNMLRRQMEVVHGEKLQSVLDILQRRL
;
A
#
# COMPACT_ATOMS: atom_id res chain seq x y z
N MET A 1 -39.10 32.05 33.67
CA MET A 1 -39.13 30.67 33.13
C MET A 1 -38.20 30.63 31.92
N ALA A 2 -36.92 30.30 32.09
CA ALA A 2 -35.96 30.24 30.99
C ALA A 2 -35.84 28.78 30.52
N LYS A 3 -36.29 28.51 29.29
CA LYS A 3 -36.18 27.18 28.66
C LYS A 3 -34.77 27.05 28.09
N LEU A 4 -33.91 26.29 28.76
CA LEU A 4 -32.58 25.94 28.25
C LEU A 4 -32.75 24.78 27.25
N SER A 5 -32.75 25.12 25.96
CA SER A 5 -32.71 24.16 24.87
C SER A 5 -31.34 23.49 24.84
N VAL A 6 -31.28 22.23 25.24
CA VAL A 6 -30.10 21.36 25.11
C VAL A 6 -29.97 20.97 23.64
N ALA A 7 -29.05 21.62 22.93
CA ALA A 7 -28.68 21.24 21.56
C ALA A 7 -27.74 20.03 21.64
N LEU A 8 -28.27 18.84 21.34
CA LEU A 8 -27.53 17.59 21.25
C LEU A 8 -26.73 17.57 19.93
N LEU A 9 -25.46 17.95 19.98
CA LEU A 9 -24.53 17.83 18.86
C LEU A 9 -24.19 16.35 18.61
N LEU A 10 -24.87 15.75 17.64
CA LEU A 10 -24.48 14.47 17.05
C LEU A 10 -23.16 14.64 16.30
N LEU A 11 -22.04 14.30 16.95
CA LEU A 11 -20.75 14.14 16.28
C LEU A 11 -20.82 12.90 15.37
N TRP A 12 -21.13 13.11 14.09
CA TRP A 12 -20.88 12.12 13.05
C TRP A 12 -19.38 12.03 12.79
N VAL A 13 -18.74 11.02 13.38
CA VAL A 13 -17.39 10.61 13.01
C VAL A 13 -17.49 9.88 11.67
N ALA A 14 -17.40 10.63 10.57
CA ALA A 14 -17.22 10.03 9.26
C ALA A 14 -15.83 9.36 9.22
N PRO A 15 -15.70 8.09 8.81
CA PRO A 15 -14.40 7.49 8.60
C PRO A 15 -13.73 8.25 7.45
N VAL A 16 -12.69 8.99 7.78
CA VAL A 16 -11.84 9.65 6.78
C VAL A 16 -11.10 8.52 6.07
N ALA A 17 -11.58 8.12 4.90
CA ALA A 17 -10.83 7.22 4.03
C ALA A 17 -9.55 7.97 3.63
N ALA A 18 -8.41 7.51 4.11
CA ALA A 18 -7.12 8.02 3.68
C ALA A 18 -7.04 7.80 2.16
N ASP A 19 -7.17 8.89 1.41
CA ASP A 19 -7.12 8.88 -0.03
C ASP A 19 -5.73 8.38 -0.44
N SER A 20 -5.68 7.14 -0.92
CA SER A 20 -4.46 6.45 -1.33
C SER A 20 -4.19 6.63 -2.83
N SER A 21 -4.85 7.61 -3.44
CA SER A 21 -4.62 8.05 -4.82
C SER A 21 -3.17 8.52 -4.97
N GLY A 22 -2.30 7.61 -5.40
CA GLY A 22 -0.85 7.84 -5.54
C GLY A 22 0.03 6.84 -4.81
N CYS A 23 -0.52 6.01 -3.92
CA CYS A 23 0.24 4.94 -3.29
C CYS A 23 0.46 3.74 -4.22
N ILE A 24 1.59 3.08 -4.03
CA ILE A 24 1.90 1.84 -4.73
C ILE A 24 1.20 0.70 -4.01
N GLN A 25 0.14 0.21 -4.65
CA GLN A 25 -0.76 -0.81 -4.14
C GLN A 25 -1.36 -1.62 -5.29
N ALA A 26 -2.01 -2.73 -4.97
CA ALA A 26 -2.71 -3.54 -5.96
C ALA A 26 -3.79 -2.71 -6.69
N PRO A 27 -3.89 -2.80 -8.03
CA PRO A 27 -4.71 -1.88 -8.84
C PRO A 27 -6.22 -2.09 -8.66
N LYS A 28 -6.63 -3.25 -8.14
CA LYS A 28 -8.05 -3.62 -7.93
C LYS A 28 -8.44 -3.66 -6.44
N ARG A 29 -7.72 -2.93 -5.60
CA ARG A 29 -7.99 -2.88 -4.16
C ARG A 29 -9.36 -2.26 -3.89
N GLN A 30 -10.20 -2.94 -3.10
CA GLN A 30 -11.53 -2.45 -2.71
C GLN A 30 -11.62 -1.93 -1.27
N LYS A 31 -10.67 -2.34 -0.40
CA LYS A 31 -10.62 -1.95 1.01
C LYS A 31 -9.40 -1.08 1.27
N ALA A 32 -9.37 -0.32 2.37
CA ALA A 32 -8.18 0.43 2.78
C ALA A 32 -6.93 -0.46 2.93
N CYS A 33 -5.74 0.14 2.82
CA CYS A 33 -4.49 -0.57 3.08
C CYS A 33 -4.28 -0.78 4.59
N PRO A 34 -4.22 -2.03 5.08
CA PRO A 34 -4.03 -2.27 6.51
C PRO A 34 -2.60 -1.92 6.96
N ASN A 35 -1.61 -2.03 6.06
CA ASN A 35 -0.20 -1.77 6.34
C ASN A 35 0.38 -0.79 5.32
N LEU A 36 -0.09 0.47 5.39
CA LEU A 36 0.45 1.53 4.55
C LEU A 36 1.74 2.05 5.19
N ILE A 37 2.82 2.08 4.41
CA ILE A 37 4.10 2.62 4.85
C ILE A 37 4.47 3.83 4.00
N TYR A 38 5.17 4.78 4.62
CA TYR A 38 5.74 5.95 3.97
C TYR A 38 7.26 5.89 4.05
N ARG A 39 7.95 6.05 2.93
CA ARG A 39 9.42 6.03 2.86
C ARG A 39 9.91 7.07 1.89
N VAL A 40 11.05 7.69 2.20
CA VAL A 40 11.76 8.50 1.22
C VAL A 40 12.49 7.53 0.29
N ALA A 41 12.17 7.59 -0.99
CA ALA A 41 12.78 6.76 -2.02
C ALA A 41 12.82 7.50 -3.36
N GLN A 42 13.72 7.08 -4.23
CA GLN A 42 13.74 7.49 -5.63
C GLN A 42 13.44 6.27 -6.49
N LEU A 43 12.20 6.15 -6.96
CA LEU A 43 11.79 5.08 -7.85
C LEU A 43 12.22 5.37 -9.29
N PRO A 44 12.25 4.34 -10.17
CA PRO A 44 12.43 4.55 -11.60
C PRO A 44 11.47 5.62 -12.13
N ALA A 45 12.02 6.49 -12.98
CA ALA A 45 11.38 7.69 -13.54
C ALA A 45 11.12 8.87 -12.56
N MET A 46 11.59 8.82 -11.31
CA MET A 46 11.58 9.99 -10.41
C MET A 46 12.83 10.86 -10.59
N PRO A 47 12.69 12.18 -10.80
CA PRO A 47 13.83 13.07 -11.02
C PRO A 47 14.66 13.32 -9.75
N ALA A 48 14.06 13.13 -8.56
CA ALA A 48 14.71 13.28 -7.27
C ALA A 48 14.05 12.37 -6.22
N PRO A 49 14.70 12.07 -5.09
CA PRO A 49 14.09 11.36 -3.97
C PRO A 49 12.86 12.11 -3.43
N ALA A 50 11.78 11.39 -3.15
CA ALA A 50 10.60 11.95 -2.52
C ALA A 50 9.94 10.94 -1.57
N MET A 51 8.95 11.42 -0.81
CA MET A 51 8.13 10.54 0.03
C MET A 51 7.18 9.71 -0.86
N VAL A 52 7.28 8.40 -0.75
CA VAL A 52 6.47 7.40 -1.44
C VAL A 52 5.65 6.63 -0.41
N CYS A 53 4.38 6.38 -0.72
CA CYS A 53 3.55 5.47 0.06
C CYS A 53 3.39 4.11 -0.64
N ILE A 54 3.51 3.03 0.13
CA ILE A 54 3.47 1.65 -0.35
C ILE A 54 2.54 0.85 0.55
N CYS A 55 1.65 0.05 -0.03
CA CYS A 55 0.89 -0.91 0.76
C CYS A 55 1.65 -2.22 0.93
N ALA A 56 2.33 -2.40 2.06
CA ALA A 56 3.20 -3.55 2.30
C ALA A 56 2.47 -4.90 2.20
N SER A 57 1.20 -4.97 2.63
CA SER A 57 0.41 -6.21 2.59
C SER A 57 0.19 -6.75 1.19
N ASP A 58 0.15 -5.90 0.17
CA ASP A 58 -0.09 -6.34 -1.21
C ASP A 58 1.11 -7.10 -1.78
N PHE A 59 2.29 -6.84 -1.24
CA PHE A 59 3.55 -7.45 -1.67
C PHE A 59 3.99 -8.60 -0.75
N ALA A 60 3.35 -8.79 0.40
CA ALA A 60 3.73 -9.80 1.39
C ALA A 60 3.98 -11.21 0.79
N PRO A 61 3.17 -11.74 -0.14
CA PRO A 61 3.42 -13.05 -0.74
C PRO A 61 4.70 -13.12 -1.59
N LEU A 62 5.22 -11.98 -2.05
CA LEU A 62 6.48 -11.87 -2.81
C LEU A 62 7.70 -11.71 -1.91
N LEU A 63 7.50 -11.47 -0.61
CA LEU A 63 8.56 -11.24 0.38
C LEU A 63 8.91 -12.51 1.18
N VAL A 64 8.05 -13.53 1.15
CA VAL A 64 8.27 -14.80 1.85
C VAL A 64 9.12 -15.74 1.01
N THR A 65 9.91 -16.58 1.68
CA THR A 65 10.61 -17.69 1.00
C THR A 65 9.63 -18.85 0.81
N PRO A 66 9.39 -19.33 -0.42
CA PRO A 66 8.47 -20.44 -0.67
C PRO A 66 9.01 -21.73 -0.04
N ALA A 67 8.13 -22.51 0.58
CA ALA A 67 8.46 -23.79 1.24
C ALA A 67 8.41 -24.99 0.28
N SER A 68 7.81 -24.82 -0.92
CA SER A 68 7.67 -25.88 -1.92
C SER A 68 7.80 -25.35 -3.35
N ASP A 69 7.99 -26.26 -4.31
CA ASP A 69 8.03 -25.91 -5.73
C ASP A 69 6.70 -25.34 -6.23
N SER A 70 5.57 -25.84 -5.71
CA SER A 70 4.24 -25.32 -6.03
C SER A 70 4.10 -23.86 -5.60
N GLU A 71 4.51 -23.54 -4.36
CA GLU A 71 4.51 -22.15 -3.86
C GLU A 71 5.47 -21.27 -4.65
N LYS A 72 6.63 -21.79 -5.05
CA LYS A 72 7.59 -21.07 -5.89
C LYS A 72 6.98 -20.72 -7.26
N VAL A 73 6.26 -21.63 -7.89
CA VAL A 73 5.55 -21.38 -9.16
C VAL A 73 4.47 -20.31 -8.96
N GLN A 74 3.66 -20.42 -7.90
CA GLN A 74 2.62 -19.43 -7.59
C GLN A 74 3.21 -18.04 -7.36
N GLN A 75 4.29 -17.94 -6.58
CA GLN A 75 4.97 -16.68 -6.31
C GLN A 75 5.55 -16.06 -7.59
N ASN A 76 6.15 -16.87 -8.47
CA ASN A 76 6.66 -16.40 -9.75
C ASN A 76 5.56 -15.86 -10.67
N MET A 77 4.39 -16.52 -10.69
CA MET A 77 3.25 -16.04 -11.46
C MET A 77 2.71 -14.72 -10.90
N LEU A 78 2.61 -14.60 -9.58
CA LEU A 78 2.23 -13.35 -8.93
C LEU A 78 3.24 -12.24 -9.22
N ARG A 79 4.54 -12.53 -9.18
CA ARG A 79 5.59 -11.56 -9.51
C ARG A 79 5.40 -11.00 -10.92
N ARG A 80 5.20 -11.88 -11.92
CA ARG A 80 4.94 -11.46 -13.31
C ARG A 80 3.69 -10.58 -13.44
N GLN A 81 2.62 -10.90 -12.71
CA GLN A 81 1.42 -10.05 -12.69
C GLN A 81 1.73 -8.66 -12.14
N MET A 82 2.52 -8.58 -11.06
CA MET A 82 2.93 -7.31 -10.47
C MET A 82 3.90 -6.53 -11.36
N GLU A 83 4.73 -7.20 -12.15
CA GLU A 83 5.61 -6.58 -13.15
C GLU A 83 4.79 -5.90 -14.26
N VAL A 84 3.69 -6.51 -14.71
CA VAL A 84 2.79 -5.88 -15.69
C VAL A 84 2.16 -4.60 -15.13
N VAL A 85 1.83 -4.57 -13.85
CA VAL A 85 1.16 -3.42 -13.21
C VAL A 85 2.13 -2.31 -12.83
N HIS A 86 3.28 -2.66 -12.26
CA HIS A 86 4.20 -1.70 -11.66
C HIS A 86 5.47 -1.46 -12.49
N GLY A 87 5.72 -2.29 -13.50
CA GLY A 87 6.89 -2.21 -14.36
C GLY A 87 8.19 -2.23 -13.56
N GLU A 88 9.11 -1.35 -13.96
CA GLU A 88 10.43 -1.21 -13.34
C GLU A 88 10.38 -0.84 -11.84
N LYS A 89 9.26 -0.25 -11.37
CA LYS A 89 9.12 0.16 -9.97
C LYS A 89 9.01 -1.04 -9.01
N LEU A 90 8.61 -2.22 -9.51
CA LEU A 90 8.35 -3.37 -8.65
C LEU A 90 9.57 -3.76 -7.82
N GLN A 91 10.74 -3.88 -8.45
CA GLN A 91 11.94 -4.34 -7.74
C GLN A 91 12.34 -3.34 -6.64
N SER A 92 12.35 -2.04 -6.95
CA SER A 92 12.64 -1.00 -5.95
C SER A 92 11.66 -1.03 -4.78
N VAL A 93 10.37 -1.31 -5.03
CA VAL A 93 9.37 -1.47 -3.97
C VAL A 93 9.66 -2.68 -3.08
N LEU A 94 10.01 -3.83 -3.67
CA LEU A 94 10.38 -5.02 -2.90
C LEU A 94 11.63 -4.77 -2.07
N ASP A 95 12.64 -4.09 -2.63
CA ASP A 95 13.88 -3.77 -1.92
C ASP A 95 13.64 -2.82 -0.73
N ILE A 96 12.78 -1.80 -0.90
CA ILE A 96 12.34 -0.92 0.20
C ILE A 96 11.67 -1.74 1.31
N LEU A 97 10.79 -2.67 0.95
CA LEU A 97 10.04 -3.50 1.91
C LEU A 97 10.93 -4.52 2.64
N GLN A 98 11.97 -5.03 1.97
CA GLN A 98 12.98 -5.91 2.57
C GLN A 98 14.06 -5.15 3.34
N ARG A 99 13.99 -3.80 3.38
CA ARG A 99 15.01 -2.92 3.99
C ARG A 99 16.40 -3.10 3.36
N ARG A 100 16.45 -3.38 2.06
CA ARG A 100 17.69 -3.54 1.28
C ARG A 100 18.13 -2.24 0.59
N LEU A 101 17.29 -1.21 0.62
CA LEU A 101 17.54 0.16 0.16
C LEU A 101 17.48 1.14 1.32
#